data_AF-A0A2E3HCC0-F1
#
_entry.id   AF-A0A2E3HCC0-F1
#
_cell.length_a   1.000
_cell.length_b   1.000
_cell.length_c   1.000
_cell.angle_alpha   90.00
_cell.angle_beta   90.00
_cell.angle_gamma   90.00
#
_symmetry.space_group_name_H-M   'P 1'
#
loop_
_entity.id
_entity.type
_entity.pdbx_description
1 polymer ?
#
loop_
_entity_poly.entity_id
_entity_poly.type
_entity_poly.pdbx_seq_one_letter_code
_entity_poly.pdbx_strand_id
1 'polypeptide(L)'
;MPEDDEKVSVCCRGRETSRSRGLLYKFRRTRIGLLWICGCCSWLPDTGASENFERHLEAARYLEEGQWEEARKLYGLLALAPPESLQLHAYLGLARATGGLGKSREAVNLLRGLPVDGIGRPGERERWSATIAVELARLLGRRDEVEGALLELGKILEVPWKSQQIGIRTWVRFEMARVLVGSGRRKEAIKLLTESLPELELPERSGLRACQKARLAEIYMADGERDWAVTLLEEIRHDPQLDRDQFISAEAIVEGRDRGREVPVRLRLRREADCVVVQSEGLFELRMSGKQEGEWVRCDAPGPVTHWFNLEDDPFRTMNLAGQGALLRVSDPSHAKESLRERPMMVKFLEESSARIRFRCLDAKRPSNNFEEYTIYPTGQVFVQAVREESPVAGDESGLLLAISCNEDLSWWQRGGSPVANSEGSLLLLSGLPIPSNRPSLPDDLLLLPSRRGGGQIARSAGGCWLVTCPAAEETKRLAVQLRVYPRNLDSPSLVEPFLRDYQQPARIEVREGHAVTDEAGDLDADGYNEGEGCYVVRRGRTVVLHAGPNDRIQPAIKFLATGVNGIPDVLVNGKVAGEGSCRVSRLGADSLLVHWLETVPAGERIVFSLR
;
A
#
# COMPACT_ATOMS: atom_id res chain seq x y z
N MET A 1 14.58 64.06 17.32
CA MET A 1 13.97 64.94 16.30
C MET A 1 13.39 64.05 15.20
N PRO A 2 12.18 64.38 14.74
CA PRO A 2 10.93 63.60 14.95
C PRO A 2 10.44 62.95 13.63
N GLU A 3 9.53 61.96 13.62
CA GLU A 3 8.05 61.98 13.83
C GLU A 3 7.23 62.76 12.78
N ASP A 4 5.97 62.30 12.64
CA ASP A 4 4.79 62.77 11.87
C ASP A 4 4.48 61.87 10.65
N ASP A 5 3.46 61.00 10.60
CA ASP A 5 2.10 60.91 11.19
C ASP A 5 1.06 61.87 10.54
N GLU A 6 0.08 61.31 9.80
CA GLU A 6 -1.32 61.76 9.59
C GLU A 6 -1.96 60.90 8.46
N LYS A 7 -2.90 59.95 8.65
CA LYS A 7 -4.30 59.93 9.15
C LYS A 7 -5.39 60.62 8.29
N VAL A 8 -6.34 59.76 7.83
CA VAL A 8 -7.83 59.91 7.90
C VAL A 8 -8.43 60.84 6.81
N SER A 9 -9.58 60.64 6.14
CA SER A 9 -10.89 60.00 6.37
C SER A 9 -11.65 59.85 5.02
N VAL A 10 -12.45 58.80 4.74
CA VAL A 10 -13.89 58.57 5.03
C VAL A 10 -14.91 59.23 4.05
N CYS A 11 -15.88 58.38 3.64
CA CYS A 11 -17.26 58.60 3.16
C CYS A 11 -17.50 58.85 1.66
N CYS A 12 -18.66 58.51 1.05
CA CYS A 12 -19.82 57.65 1.37
C CYS A 12 -20.77 57.67 0.15
N ARG A 13 -21.46 56.54 -0.11
CA ARG A 13 -22.87 56.38 -0.57
C ARG A 13 -23.38 56.87 -1.95
N GLY A 14 -24.17 55.95 -2.54
CA GLY A 14 -25.44 56.21 -3.26
C GLY A 14 -25.38 55.89 -4.75
N ARG A 15 -26.41 55.33 -5.42
CA ARG A 15 -27.79 54.99 -5.07
C ARG A 15 -28.40 54.16 -6.22
N GLU A 16 -29.51 53.49 -5.93
CA GLU A 16 -30.27 52.50 -6.70
C GLU A 16 -31.05 53.01 -7.93
N THR A 17 -31.68 52.04 -8.63
CA THR A 17 -32.96 52.05 -9.40
C THR A 17 -32.88 52.37 -10.90
N SER A 18 -33.61 51.75 -11.85
CA SER A 18 -34.75 50.80 -11.84
C SER A 18 -35.12 50.29 -13.26
N ARG A 19 -35.86 49.16 -13.31
CA ARG A 19 -37.01 48.79 -14.20
C ARG A 19 -36.78 48.66 -15.74
N SER A 20 -37.48 47.85 -16.54
CA SER A 20 -38.49 46.74 -16.43
C SER A 20 -38.94 46.34 -17.86
N ARG A 21 -39.70 45.23 -17.99
CA ARG A 21 -40.51 44.66 -19.13
C ARG A 21 -39.88 43.39 -19.72
N GLY A 22 -40.51 42.22 -19.84
CA GLY A 22 -41.89 41.78 -19.65
C GLY A 22 -42.40 41.08 -20.93
N LEU A 23 -42.67 39.77 -20.89
CA LEU A 23 -43.60 39.12 -21.83
C LEU A 23 -44.12 37.77 -21.29
N LEU A 24 -45.45 37.66 -21.32
CA LEU A 24 -46.32 36.56 -20.91
C LEU A 24 -46.65 35.68 -22.13
N TYR A 25 -46.79 34.36 -21.92
CA TYR A 25 -47.76 33.55 -22.65
C TYR A 25 -48.40 32.50 -21.72
N LYS A 26 -49.73 32.39 -21.79
CA LYS A 26 -50.63 31.43 -21.12
C LYS A 26 -51.30 30.58 -22.19
N PHE A 27 -51.72 29.35 -21.83
CA PHE A 27 -52.86 28.51 -22.27
C PHE A 27 -52.41 27.03 -22.18
N ARG A 28 -53.16 26.00 -21.71
CA ARG A 28 -54.51 25.82 -21.13
C ARG A 28 -54.52 24.44 -20.43
N ARG A 29 -55.41 24.24 -19.47
CA ARG A 29 -55.69 22.96 -18.76
C ARG A 29 -56.53 21.99 -19.62
N THR A 30 -56.24 20.70 -19.51
CA THR A 30 -57.23 19.60 -19.55
C THR A 30 -56.84 18.52 -18.53
N ARG A 31 -57.82 17.85 -17.94
CA ARG A 31 -57.74 17.08 -16.69
C ARG A 31 -58.12 15.60 -16.94
N ILE A 32 -57.49 14.72 -16.15
CA ILE A 32 -57.93 13.39 -15.69
C ILE A 32 -57.48 12.16 -16.50
N GLY A 33 -56.70 11.32 -15.79
CA GLY A 33 -56.43 9.92 -16.03
C GLY A 33 -55.45 9.40 -14.98
N LEU A 34 -55.96 9.05 -13.79
CA LEU A 34 -55.20 8.37 -12.73
C LEU A 34 -54.54 7.10 -13.28
N LEU A 35 -53.23 6.91 -13.07
CA LEU A 35 -52.65 5.58 -12.82
C LEU A 35 -51.23 5.68 -12.26
N TRP A 36 -51.15 5.35 -10.97
CA TRP A 36 -50.04 4.73 -10.23
C TRP A 36 -48.65 5.40 -10.19
N ILE A 37 -48.39 5.96 -9.01
CA ILE A 37 -47.08 6.25 -8.44
C ILE A 37 -46.43 4.90 -8.05
N CYS A 38 -45.29 4.58 -8.63
CA CYS A 38 -44.27 3.72 -8.00
C CYS A 38 -42.88 4.21 -8.43
N GLY A 39 -41.97 4.28 -7.46
CA GLY A 39 -40.88 5.24 -7.41
C GLY A 39 -39.75 5.04 -8.43
N CYS A 40 -39.34 6.15 -9.03
CA CYS A 40 -38.07 6.35 -9.70
C CYS A 40 -37.34 7.50 -8.99
N CYS A 41 -36.72 7.21 -7.84
CA CYS A 41 -35.67 8.07 -7.32
C CYS A 41 -34.36 7.66 -8.01
N SER A 42 -34.05 8.39 -9.08
CA SER A 42 -32.71 8.86 -9.48
C SER A 42 -31.51 8.25 -8.74
N TRP A 43 -30.81 7.35 -9.42
CA TRP A 43 -29.40 7.06 -9.19
C TRP A 43 -28.57 8.25 -9.71
N LEU A 44 -28.18 9.14 -8.81
CA LEU A 44 -27.08 10.09 -9.01
C LEU A 44 -25.91 9.59 -8.15
N PRO A 45 -24.67 9.51 -8.69
CA PRO A 45 -23.50 9.14 -7.91
C PRO A 45 -23.30 10.14 -6.76
N ASP A 46 -22.93 9.64 -5.58
CA ASP A 46 -22.83 10.41 -4.34
C ASP A 46 -21.59 11.32 -4.36
N THR A 47 -21.73 12.49 -5.00
CA THR A 47 -20.65 13.48 -5.18
C THR A 47 -20.03 13.97 -3.88
N GLY A 48 -20.75 13.93 -2.75
CA GLY A 48 -20.27 14.43 -1.46
C GLY A 48 -19.24 13.51 -0.78
N ALA A 49 -19.31 12.20 -0.99
CA ALA A 49 -18.37 11.25 -0.40
C ALA A 49 -16.96 11.38 -1.01
N SER A 50 -16.88 11.59 -2.33
CA SER A 50 -15.61 11.85 -3.03
C SER A 50 -14.95 13.15 -2.55
N GLU A 51 -15.75 14.21 -2.33
CA GLU A 51 -15.22 15.51 -1.89
C GLU A 51 -14.70 15.48 -0.45
N ASN A 52 -15.40 14.79 0.45
CA ASN A 52 -14.95 14.63 1.84
C ASN A 52 -13.66 13.81 1.96
N PHE A 53 -13.49 12.80 1.10
CA PHE A 53 -12.25 12.06 1.05
C PHE A 53 -11.11 12.95 0.57
N GLU A 54 -11.23 13.62 -0.57
CA GLU A 54 -10.16 14.51 -1.07
C GLU A 54 -9.73 15.58 -0.04
N ARG A 55 -10.69 16.14 0.72
CA ARG A 55 -10.37 17.04 1.83
C ARG A 55 -9.60 16.38 2.97
N HIS A 56 -9.92 15.12 3.31
CA HIS A 56 -9.19 14.37 4.35
C HIS A 56 -7.72 14.22 3.99
N LEU A 57 -7.46 14.03 2.71
CA LEU A 57 -6.16 13.71 2.15
C LEU A 57 -5.29 14.95 2.01
N GLU A 58 -5.88 16.04 1.54
CA GLU A 58 -5.25 17.36 1.60
C GLU A 58 -4.89 17.74 3.05
N ALA A 59 -5.79 17.47 4.01
CA ALA A 59 -5.54 17.71 5.42
C ALA A 59 -4.40 16.84 5.99
N ALA A 60 -4.33 15.58 5.57
CA ALA A 60 -3.26 14.66 5.96
C ALA A 60 -1.89 15.14 5.46
N ARG A 61 -1.81 15.58 4.19
CA ARG A 61 -0.58 16.16 3.63
C ARG A 61 -0.12 17.38 4.43
N TYR A 62 -1.02 18.31 4.74
CA TYR A 62 -0.68 19.47 5.58
C TYR A 62 -0.19 19.07 6.97
N LEU A 63 -0.77 18.02 7.56
CA LEU A 63 -0.35 17.50 8.85
C LEU A 63 1.08 16.94 8.80
N GLU A 64 1.46 16.25 7.72
CA GLU A 64 2.82 15.73 7.51
C GLU A 64 3.85 16.83 7.26
N GLU A 65 3.48 17.85 6.49
CA GLU A 65 4.32 19.03 6.20
C GLU A 65 4.45 19.98 7.41
N GLY A 66 3.75 19.70 8.52
CA GLY A 66 3.73 20.55 9.71
C GLY A 66 2.93 21.85 9.55
N GLN A 67 2.07 21.93 8.53
CA GLN A 67 1.14 23.04 8.28
C GLN A 67 -0.13 22.86 9.13
N TRP A 68 0.03 23.10 10.44
CA TRP A 68 -0.97 22.73 11.45
C TRP A 68 -2.28 23.50 11.35
N GLU A 69 -2.28 24.78 10.95
CA GLU A 69 -3.51 25.59 10.84
C GLU A 69 -4.38 25.11 9.66
N GLU A 70 -3.76 24.83 8.52
CA GLU A 70 -4.38 24.33 7.30
C GLU A 70 -5.00 22.95 7.53
N ALA A 71 -4.23 22.04 8.14
CA ALA A 71 -4.72 20.73 8.55
C ALA A 71 -5.91 20.85 9.52
N ARG A 72 -5.81 21.69 10.56
CA ARG A 72 -6.87 21.87 11.55
C ARG A 72 -8.15 22.43 10.92
N LYS A 73 -8.03 23.37 9.99
CA LYS A 73 -9.18 23.93 9.26
C LYS A 73 -9.92 22.85 8.47
N LEU A 74 -9.20 22.06 7.68
CA LEU A 74 -9.82 21.01 6.85
C LEU A 74 -10.41 19.88 7.71
N TYR A 75 -9.68 19.40 8.71
CA TYR A 75 -10.21 18.41 9.64
C TYR A 75 -11.39 18.93 10.47
N GLY A 76 -11.40 20.22 10.79
CA GLY A 76 -12.54 20.86 11.47
C GLY A 76 -13.80 20.84 10.62
N LEU A 77 -13.68 21.10 9.32
CA LEU A 77 -14.81 20.99 8.37
C LEU A 77 -15.30 19.55 8.25
N LEU A 78 -14.39 18.58 8.19
CA LEU A 78 -14.73 17.16 8.13
C LEU A 78 -15.43 16.67 9.40
N ALA A 79 -14.99 17.15 10.57
CA ALA A 79 -15.57 16.77 11.85
C ALA A 79 -17.00 17.30 12.08
N LEU A 80 -17.46 18.31 11.34
CA LEU A 80 -18.83 18.85 11.45
C LEU A 80 -19.89 17.89 10.88
N ALA A 81 -19.55 17.14 9.84
CA ALA A 81 -20.42 16.16 9.21
C ALA A 81 -19.58 15.00 8.66
N PRO A 82 -18.93 14.22 9.53
CA PRO A 82 -18.00 13.20 9.09
C PRO A 82 -18.76 12.07 8.41
N PRO A 83 -18.34 11.62 7.22
CA PRO A 83 -18.73 10.32 6.71
C PRO A 83 -18.39 9.25 7.75
N GLU A 84 -19.26 8.25 7.92
CA GLU A 84 -19.08 7.19 8.92
C GLU A 84 -17.70 6.52 8.79
N SER A 85 -17.23 6.31 7.57
CA SER A 85 -15.92 5.75 7.23
C SER A 85 -14.72 6.65 7.56
N LEU A 86 -14.89 7.97 7.66
CA LEU A 86 -13.82 8.93 7.96
C LEU A 86 -13.90 9.52 9.35
N GLN A 87 -14.92 9.17 10.14
CA GLN A 87 -15.18 9.81 11.43
C GLN A 87 -13.95 9.77 12.34
N LEU A 88 -13.41 8.58 12.63
CA LEU A 88 -12.25 8.46 13.51
C LEU A 88 -11.00 9.14 12.95
N HIS A 89 -10.77 9.04 11.65
CA HIS A 89 -9.64 9.68 10.98
C HIS A 89 -9.72 11.20 11.05
N ALA A 90 -10.91 11.78 10.83
CA ALA A 90 -11.12 13.22 10.87
C ALA A 90 -10.91 13.79 12.29
N TYR A 91 -11.46 13.14 13.31
CA TYR A 91 -11.28 13.57 14.70
C TYR A 91 -9.84 13.38 15.19
N LEU A 92 -9.19 12.28 14.83
CA LEU A 92 -7.79 12.05 15.15
C LEU A 92 -6.88 13.09 14.48
N GLY A 93 -7.09 13.35 13.18
CA GLY A 93 -6.37 14.38 12.44
C GLY A 93 -6.59 15.77 13.04
N LEU A 94 -7.83 16.10 13.41
CA LEU A 94 -8.16 17.35 14.10
C LEU A 94 -7.41 17.49 15.42
N ALA A 95 -7.37 16.42 16.24
CA ALA A 95 -6.66 16.43 17.51
C ALA A 95 -5.15 16.61 17.32
N ARG A 96 -4.55 15.91 16.36
CA ARG A 96 -3.12 16.04 16.02
C ARG A 96 -2.77 17.45 15.57
N ALA A 97 -3.52 18.02 14.62
CA ALA A 97 -3.32 19.38 14.14
C ALA A 97 -3.47 20.41 15.27
N THR A 98 -4.49 20.23 16.13
CA THR A 98 -4.69 21.07 17.32
C THR A 98 -3.54 20.96 18.32
N GLY A 99 -2.99 19.75 18.53
CA GLY A 99 -1.80 19.52 19.34
C GLY A 99 -0.52 20.12 18.73
N GLY A 100 -0.39 20.10 17.41
CA GLY A 100 0.69 20.75 16.66
C GLY A 100 0.73 22.27 16.85
N LEU A 101 -0.44 22.90 17.00
CA LEU A 101 -0.58 24.32 17.37
C LEU A 101 -0.31 24.63 18.85
N GLY A 102 0.15 23.65 19.64
CA GLY A 102 0.37 23.81 21.09
C GLY A 102 -0.91 23.83 21.93
N LYS A 103 -2.08 23.57 21.35
CA LYS A 103 -3.38 23.55 22.07
C LYS A 103 -3.66 22.16 22.67
N SER A 104 -2.69 21.61 23.41
CA SER A 104 -2.72 20.24 23.92
C SER A 104 -3.96 19.91 24.77
N ARG A 105 -4.51 20.88 25.52
CA ARG A 105 -5.74 20.66 26.30
C ARG A 105 -6.97 20.41 25.43
N GLU A 106 -7.10 21.18 24.35
CA GLU A 106 -8.19 21.02 23.38
C GLU A 106 -8.06 19.68 22.65
N ALA A 107 -6.84 19.33 22.21
CA ALA A 107 -6.55 18.05 21.56
C ALA A 107 -6.88 16.84 22.46
N VAL A 108 -6.52 16.88 23.74
CA VAL A 108 -6.87 15.80 24.70
C VAL A 108 -8.37 15.66 24.87
N ASN A 109 -9.11 16.77 24.93
CA ASN A 109 -10.57 16.74 25.05
C ASN A 109 -11.23 16.13 23.80
N LEU A 110 -10.72 16.46 22.61
CA LEU A 110 -11.20 15.88 21.36
C LEU A 110 -11.02 14.35 21.36
N LEU A 111 -9.84 13.86 21.76
CA LEU A 111 -9.56 12.43 21.78
C LEU A 111 -10.39 11.67 22.83
N ARG A 112 -10.60 12.24 24.02
CA ARG A 112 -11.46 11.62 25.06
C ARG A 112 -12.94 11.58 24.69
N GLY A 113 -13.38 12.47 23.80
CA GLY A 113 -14.77 12.52 23.32
C GLY A 113 -15.07 11.56 22.17
N LEU A 114 -14.08 10.81 21.66
CA LEU A 114 -14.26 9.89 20.53
C LEU A 114 -15.06 8.64 20.94
N PRO A 115 -16.19 8.31 20.28
CA PRO A 115 -17.01 7.15 20.63
C PRO A 115 -16.46 5.86 20.01
N VAL A 116 -15.34 5.34 20.53
CA VAL A 116 -14.69 4.13 20.00
C VAL A 116 -15.56 2.87 20.17
N ASP A 117 -16.37 2.81 21.23
CA ASP A 117 -17.16 1.63 21.60
C ASP A 117 -18.28 1.28 20.60
N GLY A 118 -18.69 2.25 19.76
CA GLY A 118 -19.72 2.05 18.74
C GLY A 118 -19.19 1.62 17.37
N ILE A 119 -17.88 1.51 17.19
CA ILE A 119 -17.26 1.49 15.86
C ILE A 119 -16.67 0.12 15.56
N GLY A 120 -17.00 -0.36 14.35
CA GLY A 120 -16.33 -1.50 13.73
C GLY A 120 -16.50 -2.83 14.44
N ARG A 121 -15.76 -3.83 13.95
CA ARG A 121 -15.64 -5.15 14.59
C ARG A 121 -14.75 -5.06 15.85
N PRO A 122 -14.78 -6.06 16.76
CA PRO A 122 -13.94 -6.07 17.96
C PRO A 122 -12.44 -5.81 17.68
N GLY A 123 -11.88 -6.35 16.60
CA GLY A 123 -10.48 -6.15 16.21
C GLY A 123 -10.15 -4.73 15.72
N GLU A 124 -11.10 -4.03 15.10
CA GLU A 124 -10.98 -2.61 14.73
C GLU A 124 -11.04 -1.74 15.97
N ARG A 125 -11.99 -2.04 16.86
CA ARG A 125 -12.17 -1.32 18.11
C ARG A 125 -10.90 -1.35 18.96
N GLU A 126 -10.32 -2.52 19.16
CA GLU A 126 -9.09 -2.69 19.94
C GLU A 126 -7.93 -1.87 19.35
N ARG A 127 -7.80 -1.85 18.02
CA ARG A 127 -6.78 -1.06 17.31
C ARG A 127 -6.98 0.45 17.45
N TRP A 128 -8.22 0.92 17.28
CA TRP A 128 -8.55 2.32 17.45
C TRP A 128 -8.35 2.77 18.89
N SER A 129 -8.73 1.95 19.86
CA SER A 129 -8.46 2.20 21.28
C SER A 129 -6.97 2.34 21.56
N ALA A 130 -6.14 1.42 21.05
CA ALA A 130 -4.69 1.52 21.19
C ALA A 130 -4.12 2.78 20.52
N THR A 131 -4.61 3.11 19.32
CA THR A 131 -4.20 4.30 18.57
C THR A 131 -4.50 5.58 19.34
N ILE A 132 -5.72 5.73 19.82
CA ILE A 132 -6.17 6.90 20.56
C ILE A 132 -5.43 7.02 21.90
N ALA A 133 -5.22 5.91 22.61
CA ALA A 133 -4.49 5.90 23.87
C ALA A 133 -3.04 6.37 23.72
N VAL A 134 -2.33 5.93 22.66
CA VAL A 134 -0.98 6.41 22.39
C VAL A 134 -0.96 7.91 22.08
N GLU A 135 -1.89 8.38 21.26
CA GLU A 135 -1.93 9.80 20.90
C GLU A 135 -2.30 10.68 22.10
N LEU A 136 -3.22 10.21 22.94
CA LEU A 136 -3.49 10.81 24.25
C LEU A 136 -2.23 10.85 25.10
N ALA A 137 -1.50 9.74 25.23
CA ALA A 137 -0.30 9.65 26.05
C ALA A 137 0.81 10.61 25.56
N ARG A 138 0.99 10.75 24.24
CA ARG A 138 1.91 11.72 23.64
C ARG A 138 1.54 13.15 24.01
N LEU A 139 0.25 13.51 23.91
CA LEU A 139 -0.23 14.85 24.24
C LEU A 139 -0.15 15.16 25.75
N LEU A 140 -0.44 14.17 26.59
CA LEU A 140 -0.32 14.27 28.06
C LEU A 140 1.15 14.38 28.47
N GLY A 141 2.04 13.60 27.86
CA GLY A 141 3.49 13.69 28.09
C GLY A 141 4.06 15.07 27.75
N ARG A 142 3.60 15.73 26.68
CA ARG A 142 3.96 17.13 26.36
C ARG A 142 3.50 18.14 27.41
N ARG A 143 2.53 17.79 28.24
CA ARG A 143 2.00 18.61 29.35
C ARG A 143 2.60 18.23 30.70
N ASP A 144 3.60 17.34 30.72
CA ASP A 144 4.16 16.76 31.94
C ASP A 144 3.12 16.00 32.80
N GLU A 145 2.01 15.57 32.19
CA GLU A 145 0.96 14.75 32.83
C GLU A 145 1.30 13.26 32.71
N VAL A 146 2.48 12.89 33.19
CA VAL A 146 3.08 11.55 33.03
C VAL A 146 2.15 10.44 33.52
N GLU A 147 1.60 10.56 34.73
CA GLU A 147 0.70 9.53 35.29
C GLU A 147 -0.58 9.37 34.48
N GLY A 148 -1.11 10.46 33.92
CA GLY A 148 -2.25 10.40 33.01
C GLY A 148 -1.91 9.64 31.72
N ALA A 149 -0.73 9.89 31.14
CA ALA A 149 -0.25 9.20 29.96
C ALA A 149 -0.07 7.69 30.22
N LEU A 150 0.58 7.32 31.33
CA LEU A 150 0.80 5.93 31.72
C LEU A 150 -0.53 5.20 32.00
N LEU A 151 -1.51 5.88 32.61
CA LEU A 151 -2.82 5.31 32.86
C LEU A 151 -3.56 4.97 31.56
N GLU A 152 -3.55 5.85 30.57
CA GLU A 152 -4.22 5.57 29.28
C GLU A 152 -3.55 4.40 28.54
N LEU A 153 -2.22 4.31 28.55
CA LEU A 153 -1.50 3.18 27.95
C LEU A 153 -1.71 1.87 28.72
N GLY A 154 -1.76 1.94 30.05
CA GLY A 154 -1.98 0.79 30.92
C GLY A 154 -3.30 0.07 30.64
N LYS A 155 -4.39 0.83 30.42
CA LYS A 155 -5.70 0.27 30.04
C LYS A 155 -5.63 -0.61 28.80
N ILE A 156 -4.78 -0.25 27.83
CA ILE A 156 -4.61 -1.00 26.59
C ILE A 156 -3.78 -2.28 26.83
N LEU A 157 -2.83 -2.25 27.77
CA LEU A 157 -2.02 -3.42 28.12
C LEU A 157 -2.78 -4.48 28.95
N GLU A 158 -3.89 -4.11 29.59
CA GLU A 158 -4.79 -5.01 30.33
C GLU A 158 -5.74 -5.81 29.41
N VAL A 159 -5.91 -5.37 28.16
CA VAL A 159 -6.75 -6.08 27.18
C VAL A 159 -6.13 -7.45 26.88
N PRO A 160 -6.92 -8.55 26.88
CA PRO A 160 -6.42 -9.88 26.54
C PRO A 160 -6.18 -10.00 25.03
N TRP A 161 -5.00 -9.57 24.59
CA TRP A 161 -4.59 -9.60 23.19
C TRP A 161 -4.43 -11.03 22.67
N LYS A 162 -4.95 -11.29 21.47
CA LYS A 162 -4.66 -12.54 20.75
C LYS A 162 -3.20 -12.55 20.31
N SER A 163 -2.64 -13.75 20.11
CA SER A 163 -1.27 -13.96 19.61
C SER A 163 -0.91 -13.08 18.39
N GLN A 164 -1.90 -12.82 17.53
CA GLN A 164 -1.76 -12.06 16.28
C GLN A 164 -1.69 -10.54 16.49
N GLN A 165 -2.01 -10.04 17.68
CA GLN A 165 -2.06 -8.61 17.99
C GLN A 165 -0.91 -8.16 18.91
N ILE A 166 0.08 -9.04 19.14
CA ILE A 166 1.24 -8.75 20.00
C ILE A 166 2.06 -7.56 19.50
N GLY A 167 2.06 -7.28 18.20
CA GLY A 167 2.66 -6.07 17.64
C GLY A 167 2.08 -4.79 18.24
N ILE A 168 0.74 -4.71 18.40
CA ILE A 168 0.07 -3.54 18.99
C ILE A 168 0.49 -3.37 20.44
N ARG A 169 0.49 -4.46 21.21
CA ARG A 169 0.91 -4.45 22.62
C ARG A 169 2.37 -4.02 22.79
N THR A 170 3.25 -4.49 21.90
CA THR A 170 4.67 -4.14 21.87
C THR A 170 4.85 -2.65 21.55
N TRP A 171 4.11 -2.14 20.57
CA TRP A 171 4.10 -0.72 20.23
C TRP A 171 3.65 0.16 21.40
N VAL A 172 2.56 -0.20 22.10
CA VAL A 172 2.09 0.51 23.29
C VAL A 172 3.18 0.54 24.37
N ARG A 173 3.93 -0.55 24.57
CA ARG A 173 5.08 -0.59 25.49
C ARG A 173 6.22 0.32 25.05
N PHE A 174 6.51 0.44 23.76
CA PHE A 174 7.51 1.40 23.27
C PHE A 174 7.12 2.83 23.60
N GLU A 175 5.86 3.20 23.39
CA GLU A 175 5.37 4.54 23.71
C GLU A 175 5.34 4.79 25.22
N MET A 176 4.96 3.79 26.02
CA MET A 176 5.04 3.87 27.48
C MET A 176 6.49 4.04 27.96
N ALA A 177 7.44 3.29 27.38
CA ALA A 177 8.87 3.43 27.65
C ALA A 177 9.38 4.83 27.28
N ARG A 178 8.95 5.40 26.15
CA ARG A 178 9.30 6.78 25.75
C ARG A 178 8.81 7.81 26.76
N VAL A 179 7.57 7.69 27.25
CA VAL A 179 7.01 8.57 28.30
C VAL A 179 7.82 8.46 29.60
N LEU A 180 8.18 7.23 30.00
CA LEU A 180 9.02 6.99 31.18
C LEU A 180 10.43 7.58 31.02
N VAL A 181 11.07 7.41 29.87
CA VAL A 181 12.39 7.99 29.58
C VAL A 181 12.33 9.53 29.61
N GLY A 182 11.32 10.12 28.98
CA GLY A 182 11.13 11.58 28.94
C GLY A 182 10.90 12.21 30.32
N SER A 183 10.35 11.46 31.26
CA SER A 183 10.14 11.86 32.66
C SER A 183 11.30 11.49 33.61
N GLY A 184 12.42 10.98 33.07
CA GLY A 184 13.59 10.58 33.86
C GLY A 184 13.48 9.21 34.54
N ARG A 185 12.38 8.47 34.34
CA ARG A 185 12.11 7.14 34.91
C ARG A 185 12.69 6.00 34.05
N ARG A 186 13.94 6.14 33.62
CA ARG A 186 14.60 5.20 32.69
C ARG A 186 14.66 3.77 33.20
N LYS A 187 14.89 3.56 34.50
CA LYS A 187 14.91 2.21 35.10
C LYS A 187 13.58 1.48 34.96
N GLU A 188 12.47 2.21 35.04
CA GLU A 188 11.13 1.64 34.82
C GLU A 188 10.88 1.32 33.35
N ALA A 189 11.37 2.17 32.44
CA ALA A 189 11.31 1.91 31.00
C ALA A 189 12.11 0.65 30.63
N ILE A 190 13.33 0.51 31.15
CA ILE A 190 14.17 -0.67 30.99
C ILE A 190 13.44 -1.90 31.53
N LYS A 191 12.92 -1.82 32.76
CA LYS A 191 12.17 -2.93 33.38
C LYS A 191 10.98 -3.36 32.51
N LEU A 192 10.17 -2.41 32.05
CA LEU A 192 8.99 -2.67 31.20
C LEU A 192 9.35 -3.43 29.92
N LEU A 193 10.41 -3.00 29.23
CA LEU A 193 10.84 -3.62 27.98
C LEU A 193 11.55 -4.95 28.24
N THR A 194 12.37 -5.07 29.29
CA THR A 194 13.04 -6.34 29.61
C THR A 194 12.04 -7.42 30.02
N GLU A 195 11.08 -7.11 30.89
CA GLU A 195 10.09 -8.08 31.37
C GLU A 195 9.13 -8.56 30.28
N SER A 196 9.01 -7.82 29.17
CA SER A 196 8.14 -8.19 28.04
C SER A 196 8.86 -8.94 26.92
N LEU A 197 10.19 -9.03 26.95
CA LEU A 197 10.96 -9.78 25.94
C LEU A 197 10.56 -11.26 25.82
N PRO A 198 10.23 -12.00 26.90
CA PRO A 198 9.80 -13.40 26.79
C PRO A 198 8.55 -13.60 25.91
N GLU A 199 7.69 -12.58 25.76
CA GLU A 199 6.53 -12.66 24.86
C GLU A 199 6.94 -12.69 23.37
N LEU A 200 8.20 -12.37 23.05
CA LEU A 200 8.72 -12.26 21.69
C LEU A 200 9.72 -13.38 21.34
N GLU A 201 9.76 -14.47 22.12
CA GLU A 201 10.70 -15.60 21.89
C GLU A 201 10.41 -16.38 20.61
N LEU A 202 9.16 -16.38 20.15
CA LEU A 202 8.77 -17.13 18.96
C LEU A 202 9.52 -16.64 17.69
N PRO A 203 9.91 -17.54 16.77
CA PRO A 203 10.64 -17.18 15.55
C PRO A 203 9.94 -16.14 14.69
N GLU A 204 8.62 -16.20 14.59
CA GLU A 204 7.80 -15.28 13.80
C GLU A 204 7.83 -13.84 14.37
N ARG A 205 8.33 -13.68 15.60
CA ARG A 205 8.44 -12.40 16.31
C ARG A 205 9.88 -11.90 16.40
N SER A 206 10.83 -12.52 15.71
CA SER A 206 12.25 -12.15 15.74
C SER A 206 12.47 -10.67 15.40
N GLY A 207 11.75 -10.14 14.41
CA GLY A 207 11.80 -8.73 14.02
C GLY A 207 11.37 -7.77 15.15
N LEU A 208 10.24 -8.06 15.81
CA LEU A 208 9.76 -7.30 16.96
C LEU A 208 10.74 -7.39 18.14
N ARG A 209 11.28 -8.59 18.40
CA ARG A 209 12.29 -8.82 19.44
C ARG A 209 13.54 -7.98 19.18
N ALA A 210 14.04 -7.99 17.95
CA ALA A 210 15.20 -7.19 17.54
C ALA A 210 14.95 -5.68 17.70
N CYS A 211 13.79 -5.21 17.26
CA CYS A 211 13.38 -3.81 17.43
C CYS A 211 13.33 -3.42 18.92
N GLN A 212 12.75 -4.28 19.77
CA GLN A 212 12.70 -4.06 21.22
C GLN A 212 14.09 -4.05 21.87
N LYS A 213 14.99 -4.96 21.48
CA LYS A 213 16.39 -4.96 21.94
C LYS A 213 17.14 -3.70 21.49
N ALA A 214 16.90 -3.23 20.26
CA ALA A 214 17.49 -1.98 19.77
C ALA A 214 17.02 -0.77 20.58
N ARG A 215 15.72 -0.71 20.93
CA ARG A 215 15.17 0.34 21.81
C ARG A 215 15.71 0.25 23.24
N LEU A 216 15.88 -0.95 23.79
CA LEU A 216 16.55 -1.13 25.06
C LEU A 216 18.00 -0.63 25.01
N ALA A 217 18.74 -0.97 23.95
CA ALA A 217 20.12 -0.54 23.75
C ALA A 217 20.24 0.99 23.62
N GLU A 218 19.30 1.64 22.92
CA GLU A 218 19.18 3.10 22.85
C GLU A 218 19.03 3.72 24.25
N ILE A 219 18.15 3.16 25.09
CA ILE A 219 17.95 3.64 26.47
C ILE A 219 19.20 3.42 27.33
N TYR A 220 19.84 2.26 27.25
CA TYR A 220 21.09 1.97 27.97
C TYR A 220 22.23 2.90 27.54
N MET A 221 22.39 3.17 26.24
CA MET A 221 23.35 4.14 25.74
C MET A 221 23.10 5.53 26.31
N ALA A 222 21.84 5.97 26.33
CA ALA A 222 21.46 7.27 26.91
C ALA A 222 21.65 7.34 28.44
N ASP A 223 21.70 6.19 29.13
CA ASP A 223 21.98 6.08 30.57
C ASP A 223 23.48 5.92 30.88
N GLY A 224 24.35 5.85 29.86
CA GLY A 224 25.79 5.67 30.02
C GLY A 224 26.23 4.20 30.20
N GLU A 225 25.28 3.27 30.15
CA GLU A 225 25.48 1.83 30.34
C GLU A 225 25.88 1.14 29.03
N ARG A 226 27.04 1.53 28.49
CA ARG A 226 27.50 1.12 27.15
C ARG A 226 27.63 -0.41 27.00
N ASP A 227 28.10 -1.10 28.03
CA ASP A 227 28.32 -2.55 27.98
C ASP A 227 27.01 -3.33 27.79
N TRP A 228 25.93 -2.85 28.42
CA TRP A 228 24.59 -3.43 28.26
C TRP A 228 24.03 -3.19 26.86
N ALA A 229 24.22 -1.98 26.31
CA ALA A 229 23.81 -1.69 24.93
C ALA A 229 24.56 -2.54 23.90
N VAL A 230 25.88 -2.69 24.06
CA VAL A 230 26.70 -3.55 23.19
C VAL A 230 26.25 -5.00 23.30
N THR A 231 25.97 -5.49 24.51
CA THR A 231 25.46 -6.86 24.72
C THR A 231 24.18 -7.11 23.93
N LEU A 232 23.21 -6.19 23.98
CA LEU A 232 21.96 -6.30 23.22
C LEU A 232 22.18 -6.26 21.70
N LEU A 233 23.10 -5.43 21.21
CA LEU A 233 23.43 -5.38 19.79
C LEU A 233 24.13 -6.67 19.32
N GLU A 234 25.02 -7.25 20.12
CA GLU A 234 25.65 -8.53 19.81
C GLU A 234 24.63 -9.69 19.87
N GLU A 235 23.66 -9.65 20.78
CA GLU A 235 22.54 -10.59 20.76
C GLU A 235 21.71 -10.50 19.48
N ILE A 236 21.49 -9.30 18.94
CA ILE A 236 20.84 -9.11 17.63
C ILE A 236 21.72 -9.66 16.51
N ARG A 237 23.02 -9.37 16.55
CA ARG A 237 23.99 -9.80 15.53
C ARG A 237 24.12 -11.32 15.41
N HIS A 238 23.99 -12.01 16.54
CA HIS A 238 24.16 -13.45 16.64
C HIS A 238 22.84 -14.24 16.66
N ASP A 239 21.70 -13.55 16.51
CA ASP A 239 20.41 -14.21 16.39
C ASP A 239 20.29 -14.88 14.99
N PRO A 240 20.15 -16.22 14.91
CA PRO A 240 20.08 -16.93 13.64
C PRO A 240 18.81 -16.62 12.84
N GLN A 241 17.81 -15.97 13.44
CA GLN A 241 16.55 -15.60 12.79
C GLN A 241 16.59 -14.20 12.18
N LEU A 242 17.71 -13.48 12.33
CA LEU A 242 17.87 -12.11 11.87
C LEU A 242 18.93 -12.03 10.77
N ASP A 243 18.76 -11.05 9.88
CA ASP A 243 19.74 -10.75 8.85
C ASP A 243 20.60 -9.53 9.17
N ARG A 244 21.66 -9.36 8.38
CA ARG A 244 22.61 -8.26 8.52
C ARG A 244 21.92 -6.89 8.42
N ASP A 245 20.86 -6.77 7.62
CA ASP A 245 20.16 -5.50 7.42
C ASP A 245 19.40 -5.08 8.69
N GLN A 246 18.83 -6.04 9.43
CA GLN A 246 18.20 -5.79 10.73
C GLN A 246 19.23 -5.37 11.79
N PHE A 247 20.41 -6.00 11.82
CA PHE A 247 21.48 -5.60 12.72
C PHE A 247 21.95 -4.16 12.45
N ILE A 248 22.23 -3.81 11.19
CA ILE A 248 22.64 -2.44 10.83
C ILE A 248 21.49 -1.45 11.14
N SER A 249 20.23 -1.89 11.13
CA SER A 249 19.09 -1.03 11.51
C SER A 249 19.05 -0.78 13.00
N ALA A 250 19.38 -1.80 13.81
CA ALA A 250 19.51 -1.67 15.25
C ALA A 250 20.64 -0.72 15.63
N GLU A 251 21.81 -0.86 14.99
CA GLU A 251 22.94 0.05 15.18
C GLU A 251 22.55 1.51 14.85
N ALA A 252 21.87 1.73 13.72
CA ALA A 252 21.41 3.07 13.34
C ALA A 252 20.44 3.69 14.36
N ILE A 253 19.51 2.91 14.94
CA ILE A 253 18.62 3.36 16.02
C ILE A 253 19.44 3.81 17.23
N VAL A 254 20.39 2.97 17.68
CA VAL A 254 21.18 3.23 18.88
C VAL A 254 22.06 4.47 18.73
N GLU A 255 22.55 4.73 17.52
CA GLU A 255 23.40 5.88 17.22
C GLU A 255 22.62 7.14 16.81
N GLY A 256 21.28 7.05 16.69
CA GLY A 256 20.45 8.16 16.22
C GLY A 256 20.76 8.58 14.78
N ARG A 257 21.23 7.65 13.93
CA ARG A 257 21.53 7.91 12.52
C ARG A 257 20.30 7.68 11.65
N ASP A 258 19.99 8.64 10.79
CA ASP A 258 19.07 8.40 9.67
C ASP A 258 19.76 7.54 8.62
N ARG A 259 19.12 6.44 8.23
CA ARG A 259 19.55 5.65 7.08
C ARG A 259 19.23 6.42 5.80
N GLY A 260 20.24 7.10 5.25
CA GLY A 260 20.18 7.71 3.94
C GLY A 260 19.90 6.69 2.82
N ARG A 261 19.22 7.16 1.78
CA ARG A 261 18.63 6.43 0.65
C ARG A 261 19.64 6.06 -0.45
N GLU A 262 20.82 5.55 -0.10
CA GLU A 262 21.89 5.23 -1.07
C GLU A 262 22.09 3.71 -1.28
N VAL A 263 20.99 2.95 -1.33
CA VAL A 263 21.07 1.52 -1.65
C VAL A 263 20.64 1.30 -3.10
N PRO A 264 21.47 0.61 -3.94
CA PRO A 264 21.10 0.34 -5.32
C PRO A 264 19.85 -0.54 -5.38
N VAL A 265 18.82 -0.06 -6.08
CA VAL A 265 17.57 -0.80 -6.30
C VAL A 265 17.85 -2.03 -7.16
N ARG A 266 17.91 -3.22 -6.54
CA ARG A 266 18.16 -4.51 -7.19
C ARG A 266 17.42 -5.65 -6.48
N LEU A 267 16.98 -6.64 -7.25
CA LEU A 267 16.40 -7.86 -6.70
C LEU A 267 17.44 -8.90 -6.33
N ARG A 268 17.16 -9.62 -5.25
CA ARG A 268 17.87 -10.81 -4.81
C ARG A 268 16.90 -11.91 -4.45
N LEU A 269 17.22 -13.13 -4.87
CA LEU A 269 16.53 -14.34 -4.46
C LEU A 269 17.40 -15.09 -3.46
N ARG A 270 16.90 -15.30 -2.24
CA ARG A 270 17.53 -16.13 -1.21
C ARG A 270 16.69 -17.39 -1.01
N ARG A 271 17.35 -18.54 -0.93
CA ARG A 271 16.71 -19.83 -0.66
C ARG A 271 17.14 -20.27 0.73
N GLU A 272 16.18 -20.31 1.64
CA GLU A 272 16.35 -20.72 3.03
C GLU A 272 15.77 -22.14 3.22
N ALA A 273 15.92 -22.72 4.40
CA ALA A 273 15.57 -24.13 4.63
C ALA A 273 14.06 -24.41 4.47
N ASP A 274 13.22 -23.44 4.82
CA ASP A 274 11.76 -23.52 4.89
C ASP A 274 11.05 -22.36 4.18
N CYS A 275 11.81 -21.47 3.53
CA CYS A 275 11.23 -20.41 2.72
C CYS A 275 12.14 -19.97 1.57
N VAL A 276 11.53 -19.30 0.58
CA VAL A 276 12.23 -18.57 -0.46
C VAL A 276 11.89 -17.10 -0.34
N VAL A 277 12.93 -16.25 -0.36
CA VAL A 277 12.83 -14.81 -0.11
C VAL A 277 13.20 -14.04 -1.36
N VAL A 278 12.29 -13.19 -1.84
CA VAL A 278 12.55 -12.19 -2.87
C VAL A 278 12.69 -10.85 -2.18
N GLN A 279 13.88 -10.24 -2.25
CA GLN A 279 14.18 -8.98 -1.59
C GLN A 279 14.62 -7.94 -2.61
N SER A 280 14.06 -6.74 -2.52
CA SER A 280 14.67 -5.53 -3.09
C SER A 280 15.36 -4.78 -1.96
N GLU A 281 16.67 -4.56 -2.09
CA GLU A 281 17.48 -4.01 -1.00
C GLU A 281 16.94 -2.67 -0.51
N GLY A 282 16.59 -2.58 0.77
CA GLY A 282 16.07 -1.37 1.41
C GLY A 282 14.64 -0.96 1.01
N LEU A 283 13.98 -1.68 0.09
CA LEU A 283 12.63 -1.34 -0.36
C LEU A 283 11.58 -2.32 0.16
N PHE A 284 11.69 -3.60 -0.18
CA PHE A 284 10.68 -4.59 0.22
C PHE A 284 11.23 -6.00 0.30
N GLU A 285 10.51 -6.86 1.01
CA GLU A 285 10.75 -8.29 1.05
C GLU A 285 9.45 -9.07 0.89
N LEU A 286 9.48 -10.08 0.02
CA LEU A 286 8.43 -11.08 -0.17
C LEU A 286 8.94 -12.44 0.28
N ARG A 287 8.14 -13.18 1.05
CA ARG A 287 8.47 -14.56 1.45
C ARG A 287 7.46 -15.56 0.92
N MET A 288 7.98 -16.69 0.45
CA MET A 288 7.23 -17.87 0.05
C MET A 288 7.58 -19.00 1.01
N SER A 289 6.64 -19.37 1.88
CA SER A 289 6.85 -20.47 2.84
C SER A 289 6.76 -21.81 2.11
N GLY A 290 7.85 -22.58 2.10
CA GLY A 290 7.91 -23.82 1.36
C GLY A 290 9.31 -24.41 1.30
N LYS A 291 9.38 -25.70 0.98
CA LYS A 291 10.64 -26.44 0.86
C LYS A 291 11.00 -26.60 -0.60
N GLN A 292 12.29 -26.46 -0.91
CA GLN A 292 12.79 -26.72 -2.25
C GLN A 292 12.80 -28.22 -2.55
N GLU A 293 12.16 -28.61 -3.64
CA GLU A 293 12.05 -29.97 -4.17
C GLU A 293 12.51 -29.98 -5.64
N GLY A 294 13.83 -30.07 -5.85
CA GLY A 294 14.44 -29.99 -7.18
C GLY A 294 14.30 -28.59 -7.80
N GLU A 295 13.67 -28.51 -8.97
CA GLU A 295 13.35 -27.23 -9.65
C GLU A 295 12.14 -26.51 -9.06
N TRP A 296 11.40 -27.16 -8.16
CA TRP A 296 10.16 -26.64 -7.60
C TRP A 296 10.33 -26.22 -6.15
N VAL A 297 9.48 -25.31 -5.70
CA VAL A 297 9.24 -25.06 -4.27
C VAL A 297 7.85 -25.55 -3.93
N ARG A 298 7.77 -26.48 -2.99
CA ARG A 298 6.51 -26.97 -2.46
C ARG A 298 6.08 -26.08 -1.31
N CYS A 299 5.03 -25.32 -1.51
CA CYS A 299 4.42 -24.45 -0.49
C CYS A 299 3.20 -25.16 0.09
N ASP A 300 3.19 -25.48 1.37
CA ASP A 300 2.02 -26.05 2.04
C ASP A 300 1.00 -24.96 2.49
N ALA A 301 1.37 -23.68 2.34
CA ALA A 301 0.54 -22.52 2.62
C ALA A 301 -0.62 -22.35 1.60
N PRO A 302 -1.70 -21.64 1.97
CA PRO A 302 -2.89 -21.45 1.12
C PRO A 302 -2.66 -20.59 -0.14
N GLY A 303 -1.48 -19.98 -0.30
CA GLY A 303 -1.05 -19.23 -1.48
C GLY A 303 0.47 -19.06 -1.49
N PRO A 304 1.05 -18.50 -2.57
CA PRO A 304 2.49 -18.65 -2.82
C PRO A 304 3.31 -17.66 -2.00
N VAL A 305 2.87 -16.40 -1.92
CA VAL A 305 3.48 -15.35 -1.14
C VAL A 305 2.76 -15.24 0.20
N THR A 306 3.44 -15.60 1.28
CA THR A 306 2.90 -15.60 2.65
C THR A 306 3.25 -14.33 3.42
N HIS A 307 4.31 -13.62 3.02
CA HIS A 307 4.70 -12.36 3.65
C HIS A 307 5.08 -11.30 2.62
N TRP A 308 4.74 -10.05 2.93
CA TRP A 308 5.25 -8.85 2.26
C TRP A 308 5.59 -7.79 3.32
N PHE A 309 6.86 -7.40 3.40
CA PHE A 309 7.35 -6.35 4.29
C PHE A 309 7.78 -5.11 3.49
N ASN A 310 7.44 -3.91 3.98
CA ASN A 310 8.00 -2.65 3.52
C ASN A 310 9.30 -2.36 4.28
N LEU A 311 10.46 -2.61 3.67
CA LEU A 311 11.75 -2.44 4.34
C LEU A 311 12.17 -0.98 4.46
N GLU A 312 11.57 -0.08 3.65
CA GLU A 312 11.87 1.34 3.69
C GLU A 312 11.48 1.94 5.06
N ASP A 313 10.34 1.50 5.59
CA ASP A 313 9.82 2.02 6.84
C ASP A 313 9.79 1.02 8.01
N ASP A 314 9.81 -0.28 7.71
CA ASP A 314 9.85 -1.37 8.68
C ASP A 314 11.03 -2.30 8.38
N PRO A 315 12.28 -1.82 8.57
CA PRO A 315 13.46 -2.62 8.28
C PRO A 315 13.60 -3.84 9.21
N PHE A 316 12.85 -3.85 10.32
CA PHE A 316 12.79 -4.97 11.25
C PHE A 316 11.79 -6.06 10.85
N ARG A 317 10.92 -5.82 9.85
CA ARG A 317 9.90 -6.78 9.40
C ARG A 317 8.91 -7.12 10.51
N THR A 318 8.49 -6.10 11.25
CA THR A 318 7.53 -6.18 12.34
C THR A 318 6.08 -6.31 11.85
N MET A 319 5.81 -5.92 10.59
CA MET A 319 4.47 -5.91 10.02
C MET A 319 4.39 -6.68 8.70
N ASN A 320 3.61 -7.76 8.66
CA ASN A 320 3.30 -8.46 7.43
C ASN A 320 2.09 -7.81 6.71
N LEU A 321 2.32 -7.18 5.57
CA LEU A 321 1.27 -6.57 4.74
C LEU A 321 0.34 -7.61 4.09
N ALA A 322 0.81 -8.85 3.91
CA ALA A 322 -0.02 -9.96 3.42
C ALA A 322 -0.95 -10.56 4.50
N GLY A 323 -0.92 -10.05 5.73
CA GLY A 323 -1.81 -10.49 6.82
C GLY A 323 -1.57 -11.94 7.27
N GLN A 324 -2.65 -12.66 7.59
CA GLN A 324 -2.61 -14.03 8.12
C GLN A 324 -2.70 -15.13 7.05
N GLY A 325 -2.66 -14.76 5.77
CA GLY A 325 -2.83 -15.70 4.66
C GLY A 325 -1.78 -15.52 3.59
N ALA A 326 -2.24 -15.52 2.34
CA ALA A 326 -1.41 -15.23 1.19
C ALA A 326 -1.79 -13.90 0.56
N LEU A 327 -0.82 -13.27 -0.10
CA LEU A 327 -1.01 -12.01 -0.83
C LEU A 327 -2.14 -12.12 -1.86
N LEU A 328 -2.21 -13.23 -2.59
CA LEU A 328 -3.25 -13.51 -3.57
C LEU A 328 -3.52 -15.01 -3.62
N ARG A 329 -4.77 -15.35 -3.96
CA ARG A 329 -5.19 -16.72 -4.22
C ARG A 329 -6.23 -16.77 -5.32
N VAL A 330 -5.99 -17.57 -6.35
CA VAL A 330 -6.97 -17.83 -7.40
C VAL A 330 -7.81 -19.03 -7.04
N SER A 331 -9.13 -18.90 -7.17
CA SER A 331 -10.07 -19.98 -6.88
C SER A 331 -11.29 -19.96 -7.80
N ASP A 332 -12.07 -21.05 -7.75
CA ASP A 332 -13.36 -21.15 -8.42
C ASP A 332 -14.46 -20.60 -7.50
N PRO A 333 -15.34 -19.69 -7.96
CA PRO A 333 -16.50 -19.22 -7.23
C PRO A 333 -17.36 -20.35 -6.64
N SER A 334 -17.53 -21.45 -7.37
CA SER A 334 -18.31 -22.62 -6.95
C SER A 334 -17.68 -23.37 -5.78
N HIS A 335 -16.36 -23.22 -5.58
CA HIS A 335 -15.59 -23.82 -4.48
C HIS A 335 -15.10 -22.79 -3.45
N ALA A 336 -15.61 -21.55 -3.45
CA ALA A 336 -15.18 -20.51 -2.52
C ALA A 336 -15.26 -20.95 -1.04
N LYS A 337 -16.25 -21.79 -0.68
CA LYS A 337 -16.40 -22.36 0.68
C LYS A 337 -15.41 -23.49 1.02
N GLU A 338 -14.99 -24.28 0.03
CA GLU A 338 -13.99 -25.37 0.22
C GLU A 338 -12.55 -24.87 0.07
N SER A 339 -12.38 -23.69 -0.52
CA SER A 339 -11.08 -23.08 -0.77
C SER A 339 -10.30 -22.84 0.52
N LEU A 340 -10.92 -22.62 1.69
CA LEU A 340 -10.19 -22.44 2.96
C LEU A 340 -9.33 -23.65 3.41
N ARG A 341 -9.43 -24.81 2.75
CA ARG A 341 -8.53 -25.94 3.01
C ARG A 341 -7.18 -25.75 2.33
N GLU A 342 -6.12 -25.97 3.10
CA GLU A 342 -4.71 -26.03 2.67
C GLU A 342 -4.58 -26.84 1.38
N ARG A 343 -4.28 -26.17 0.27
CA ARG A 343 -3.92 -26.82 -0.99
C ARG A 343 -2.44 -26.55 -1.19
N PRO A 344 -1.56 -27.58 -1.08
CA PRO A 344 -0.17 -27.38 -1.36
C PRO A 344 0.00 -26.92 -2.81
N MET A 345 0.83 -25.91 -3.01
CA MET A 345 1.15 -25.35 -4.33
C MET A 345 2.60 -25.65 -4.70
N MET A 346 2.82 -25.81 -6.00
CA MET A 346 4.15 -25.97 -6.58
C MET A 346 4.54 -24.68 -7.27
N VAL A 347 5.66 -24.09 -6.88
CA VAL A 347 6.20 -22.86 -7.47
C VAL A 347 7.42 -23.20 -8.31
N LYS A 348 7.44 -22.76 -9.58
CA LYS A 348 8.60 -22.84 -10.48
C LYS A 348 9.06 -21.46 -10.87
N PHE A 349 10.34 -21.19 -10.65
CA PHE A 349 10.98 -19.96 -11.13
C PHE A 349 11.17 -20.05 -12.64
N LEU A 350 10.69 -19.02 -13.34
CA LEU A 350 10.81 -18.85 -14.78
C LEU A 350 11.97 -17.91 -15.12
N GLU A 351 12.25 -16.95 -14.24
CA GLU A 351 13.28 -15.94 -14.43
C GLU A 351 13.85 -15.51 -13.08
N GLU A 352 15.19 -15.48 -12.97
CA GLU A 352 15.91 -15.07 -11.77
C GLU A 352 16.97 -14.04 -12.16
N SER A 353 16.64 -12.75 -12.04
CA SER A 353 17.60 -11.69 -12.30
C SER A 353 17.47 -10.51 -11.35
N SER A 354 18.50 -9.67 -11.32
CA SER A 354 18.49 -8.44 -10.53
C SER A 354 17.50 -7.39 -11.03
N ALA A 355 17.04 -7.50 -12.28
CA ALA A 355 16.10 -6.56 -12.91
C ALA A 355 14.64 -7.01 -12.80
N ARG A 356 14.41 -8.33 -12.66
CA ARG A 356 13.09 -8.95 -12.59
C ARG A 356 13.18 -10.40 -12.13
N ILE A 357 12.22 -10.82 -11.30
CA ILE A 357 12.01 -12.22 -10.91
C ILE A 357 10.63 -12.65 -11.38
N ARG A 358 10.54 -13.83 -12.01
CA ARG A 358 9.27 -14.44 -12.41
C ARG A 358 9.13 -15.84 -11.88
N PHE A 359 7.95 -16.17 -11.39
CA PHE A 359 7.63 -17.54 -11.01
C PHE A 359 6.17 -17.87 -11.31
N ARG A 360 5.92 -19.16 -11.55
CA ARG A 360 4.60 -19.72 -11.81
C ARG A 360 4.20 -20.64 -10.68
N CYS A 361 2.95 -20.54 -10.26
CA CYS A 361 2.34 -21.37 -9.23
C CYS A 361 1.31 -22.31 -9.86
N LEU A 362 1.36 -23.58 -9.46
CA LEU A 362 0.48 -24.65 -9.89
C LEU A 362 -0.13 -25.35 -8.67
N ASP A 363 -1.37 -25.82 -8.77
CA ASP A 363 -1.99 -26.67 -7.74
C ASP A 363 -1.30 -28.05 -7.74
N ALA A 364 -0.74 -28.47 -6.60
CA ALA A 364 0.01 -29.72 -6.51
C ALA A 364 -0.85 -30.98 -6.70
N LYS A 365 -2.18 -30.89 -6.50
CA LYS A 365 -3.10 -32.04 -6.56
C LYS A 365 -3.83 -32.15 -7.90
N ARG A 366 -3.95 -31.04 -8.64
CA ARG A 366 -4.56 -31.00 -9.97
C ARG A 366 -3.65 -30.20 -10.91
N PRO A 367 -2.76 -30.85 -11.68
CA PRO A 367 -2.11 -30.21 -12.81
C PRO A 367 -3.18 -29.97 -13.90
N SER A 368 -4.00 -28.95 -13.66
CA SER A 368 -4.80 -28.31 -14.68
C SER A 368 -3.92 -27.30 -15.41
N ASN A 369 -4.33 -26.87 -16.59
CA ASN A 369 -3.70 -25.73 -17.26
C ASN A 369 -4.00 -24.39 -16.55
N ASN A 370 -4.54 -24.43 -15.32
CA ASN A 370 -4.78 -23.26 -14.50
C ASN A 370 -3.51 -22.92 -13.71
N PHE A 371 -3.06 -21.69 -13.81
CA PHE A 371 -1.86 -21.24 -13.12
C PHE A 371 -1.94 -19.77 -12.73
N GLU A 372 -1.12 -19.40 -11.76
CA GLU A 372 -0.82 -18.03 -11.42
C GLU A 372 0.63 -17.75 -11.79
N GLU A 373 0.92 -16.59 -12.38
CA GLU A 373 2.26 -16.16 -12.68
C GLU A 373 2.53 -14.79 -12.06
N TYR A 374 3.62 -14.68 -11.31
CA TYR A 374 4.04 -13.47 -10.63
C TYR A 374 5.28 -12.91 -11.31
N THR A 375 5.26 -11.61 -11.60
CA THR A 375 6.37 -10.86 -12.16
C THR A 375 6.72 -9.71 -11.22
N ILE A 376 7.89 -9.76 -10.60
CA ILE A 376 8.33 -8.82 -9.56
C ILE A 376 9.45 -7.94 -10.10
N TYR A 377 9.29 -6.62 -9.97
CA TYR A 377 10.33 -5.64 -10.30
C TYR A 377 11.00 -5.08 -9.02
N PRO A 378 12.27 -4.65 -9.11
CA PRO A 378 13.03 -4.05 -8.01
C PRO A 378 12.36 -2.85 -7.35
N THR A 379 11.49 -2.16 -8.08
CA THR A 379 10.79 -0.94 -7.67
C THR A 379 9.55 -1.19 -6.81
N GLY A 380 9.17 -2.45 -6.59
CA GLY A 380 8.01 -2.83 -5.80
C GLY A 380 6.74 -3.07 -6.61
N GLN A 381 6.80 -2.92 -7.94
CA GLN A 381 5.72 -3.33 -8.84
C GLN A 381 5.70 -4.86 -8.95
N VAL A 382 4.57 -5.49 -8.61
CA VAL A 382 4.33 -6.93 -8.70
C VAL A 382 3.12 -7.16 -9.60
N PHE A 383 3.34 -7.75 -10.76
CA PHE A 383 2.27 -8.09 -11.70
C PHE A 383 1.89 -9.55 -11.53
N VAL A 384 0.58 -9.84 -11.53
CA VAL A 384 0.06 -11.19 -11.34
C VAL A 384 -0.93 -11.51 -12.44
N GLN A 385 -0.61 -12.55 -13.21
CA GLN A 385 -1.48 -13.10 -14.24
C GLN A 385 -2.10 -14.40 -13.72
N ALA A 386 -3.43 -14.48 -13.76
CA ALA A 386 -4.18 -15.70 -13.49
C ALA A 386 -4.79 -16.22 -14.78
N VAL A 387 -4.61 -17.52 -15.04
CA VAL A 387 -5.10 -18.18 -16.25
C VAL A 387 -5.96 -19.38 -15.83
N ARG A 388 -7.14 -19.51 -16.45
CA ARG A 388 -7.96 -20.72 -16.38
C ARG A 388 -8.24 -21.25 -17.78
N GLU A 389 -7.85 -22.50 -18.02
CA GLU A 389 -8.04 -23.23 -19.26
C GLU A 389 -8.95 -24.44 -18.98
N GLU A 390 -10.23 -24.19 -18.72
CA GLU A 390 -11.25 -25.25 -18.67
C GLU A 390 -12.37 -24.93 -19.66
N SER A 391 -12.79 -25.95 -20.42
CA SER A 391 -13.91 -25.87 -21.36
C SER A 391 -15.19 -25.54 -20.58
N PRO A 392 -16.00 -24.55 -20.98
CA PRO A 392 -17.19 -24.17 -20.25
C PRO A 392 -18.14 -25.37 -20.21
N VAL A 393 -18.38 -25.91 -19.01
CA VAL A 393 -19.57 -26.73 -18.81
C VAL A 393 -20.75 -25.78 -19.01
N ALA A 394 -21.59 -26.08 -20.01
CA ALA A 394 -22.72 -25.22 -20.34
C ALA A 394 -23.59 -24.98 -19.10
N GLY A 395 -23.72 -23.72 -18.69
CA GLY A 395 -24.50 -23.29 -17.52
C GLY A 395 -23.69 -22.91 -16.28
N ASP A 396 -22.36 -22.97 -16.33
CA ASP A 396 -21.52 -22.58 -15.20
C ASP A 396 -21.05 -21.11 -15.35
N GLU A 397 -21.63 -20.21 -14.54
CA GLU A 397 -21.22 -18.79 -14.40
C GLU A 397 -19.87 -18.66 -13.67
N SER A 398 -18.91 -19.54 -13.97
CA SER A 398 -17.67 -19.68 -13.21
C SER A 398 -16.63 -18.62 -13.57
N GLY A 399 -16.79 -17.40 -13.05
CA GLY A 399 -15.75 -16.37 -13.11
C GLY A 399 -14.41 -16.83 -12.49
N LEU A 400 -13.31 -16.10 -12.74
CA LEU A 400 -12.04 -16.32 -12.05
C LEU A 400 -12.04 -15.50 -10.75
N LEU A 401 -11.81 -16.14 -9.60
CA LEU A 401 -11.88 -15.48 -8.29
C LEU A 401 -10.48 -15.20 -7.76
N LEU A 402 -10.11 -13.92 -7.61
CA LEU A 402 -8.90 -13.53 -6.88
C LEU A 402 -9.27 -13.17 -5.44
N ALA A 403 -8.86 -14.00 -4.49
CA ALA A 403 -9.04 -13.80 -3.06
C ALA A 403 -7.79 -13.19 -2.43
N ILE A 404 -7.97 -12.08 -1.71
CA ILE A 404 -6.89 -11.45 -0.93
C ILE A 404 -7.20 -11.65 0.55
N SER A 405 -6.29 -12.33 1.25
CA SER A 405 -6.33 -12.49 2.71
C SER A 405 -5.69 -11.29 3.38
N CYS A 406 -6.38 -10.14 3.37
CA CYS A 406 -6.00 -9.04 4.24
C CYS A 406 -6.54 -9.27 5.65
N ASN A 407 -5.87 -8.72 6.67
CA ASN A 407 -6.46 -8.60 8.00
C ASN A 407 -7.84 -7.94 7.86
N GLU A 408 -8.87 -8.50 8.50
CA GLU A 408 -10.32 -8.39 8.20
C GLU A 408 -10.94 -6.97 8.14
N ASP A 409 -10.15 -5.93 8.26
CA ASP A 409 -10.53 -4.60 8.76
C ASP A 409 -9.89 -3.50 7.90
N LEU A 410 -9.94 -3.72 6.58
CA LEU A 410 -9.47 -2.79 5.56
C LEU A 410 -10.63 -1.86 5.16
N SER A 411 -10.34 -0.56 5.02
CA SER A 411 -11.30 0.43 4.53
C SER A 411 -11.14 0.57 3.01
N TRP A 412 -12.15 0.18 2.24
CA TRP A 412 -12.06 0.13 0.77
C TRP A 412 -12.81 1.31 0.18
N TRP A 413 -12.20 1.92 -0.83
CA TRP A 413 -12.78 3.07 -1.51
C TRP A 413 -12.92 2.77 -3.00
N GLN A 414 -14.17 2.77 -3.47
CA GLN A 414 -14.48 2.81 -4.90
C GLN A 414 -14.62 4.27 -5.34
N ARG A 415 -14.23 4.55 -6.58
CA ARG A 415 -14.64 5.76 -7.29
C ARG A 415 -16.17 5.89 -7.27
N GLY A 416 -16.70 6.80 -6.45
CA GLY A 416 -18.15 7.00 -6.27
C GLY A 416 -18.66 6.87 -4.82
N GLY A 417 -17.79 6.57 -3.85
CA GLY A 417 -18.06 6.82 -2.42
C GLY A 417 -19.03 5.88 -1.72
N SER A 418 -19.47 4.79 -2.36
CA SER A 418 -20.33 3.78 -1.73
C SER A 418 -19.52 2.59 -1.17
N PRO A 419 -19.92 2.01 -0.03
CA PRO A 419 -19.39 0.72 0.43
C PRO A 419 -19.63 -0.36 -0.62
N VAL A 420 -18.66 -1.25 -0.81
CA VAL A 420 -18.71 -2.28 -1.86
C VAL A 420 -19.80 -3.31 -1.56
N ALA A 421 -20.99 -3.05 -2.08
CA ALA A 421 -22.05 -4.03 -2.25
C ALA A 421 -22.36 -4.13 -3.74
N ASN A 422 -21.48 -4.83 -4.46
CA ASN A 422 -21.61 -5.22 -5.88
C ASN A 422 -21.54 -4.06 -6.87
N SER A 423 -20.39 -3.87 -7.53
CA SER A 423 -20.26 -2.87 -8.58
C SER A 423 -19.39 -3.34 -9.75
N GLU A 424 -19.81 -2.96 -10.95
CA GLU A 424 -19.04 -3.08 -12.18
C GLU A 424 -18.18 -1.81 -12.36
N GLY A 425 -16.88 -1.98 -12.59
CA GLY A 425 -16.02 -0.92 -13.10
C GLY A 425 -15.12 -0.19 -12.09
N SER A 426 -13.82 -0.40 -12.29
CA SER A 426 -12.70 0.55 -12.14
C SER A 426 -12.29 1.02 -10.73
N LEU A 427 -11.22 0.37 -10.22
CA LEU A 427 -10.29 0.75 -9.14
C LEU A 427 -10.51 0.04 -7.80
N LEU A 428 -9.41 -0.49 -7.23
CA LEU A 428 -9.35 -1.09 -5.90
C LEU A 428 -8.15 -0.58 -5.08
N LEU A 429 -8.35 0.45 -4.28
CA LEU A 429 -7.37 0.78 -3.23
C LEU A 429 -7.49 -0.28 -2.11
N LEU A 430 -6.50 -1.17 -1.95
CA LEU A 430 -6.42 -1.98 -0.72
C LEU A 430 -5.76 -1.10 0.36
N SER A 431 -6.57 -0.40 1.15
CA SER A 431 -6.03 0.27 2.34
C SER A 431 -5.94 -0.71 3.50
N GLY A 432 -4.75 -0.80 4.08
CA GLY A 432 -4.13 -1.90 4.79
C GLY A 432 -3.72 -1.56 6.22
N LEU A 433 -4.70 -1.19 7.06
CA LEU A 433 -4.65 -1.09 8.54
C LEU A 433 -4.25 0.28 9.12
N PRO A 434 -4.50 0.55 10.42
CA PRO A 434 -3.87 1.58 11.24
C PRO A 434 -3.04 0.95 12.38
N ILE A 435 -1.75 0.71 12.17
CA ILE A 435 -0.71 0.55 13.20
C ILE A 435 0.44 1.51 12.84
N PRO A 436 0.71 2.56 13.63
CA PRO A 436 1.60 3.61 13.20
C PRO A 436 3.04 3.13 13.07
N SER A 437 3.66 3.59 11.98
CA SER A 437 5.09 3.71 11.85
C SER A 437 5.68 4.62 12.94
N ASN A 438 7.01 4.74 13.00
CA ASN A 438 7.67 5.77 13.81
C ASN A 438 7.26 7.21 13.41
N ARG A 439 6.44 7.38 12.37
CA ARG A 439 5.83 8.65 11.96
C ARG A 439 4.36 8.74 12.42
N PRO A 440 3.90 9.94 12.79
CA PRO A 440 2.62 10.15 13.44
C PRO A 440 1.35 9.95 12.56
N SER A 441 1.35 9.29 11.39
CA SER A 441 0.18 9.31 10.49
C SER A 441 0.01 8.14 9.50
N LEU A 442 -0.33 6.93 10.01
CA LEU A 442 -0.84 5.75 9.25
C LEU A 442 0.23 4.72 8.79
N PRO A 443 -0.16 3.46 8.50
CA PRO A 443 0.73 2.36 8.08
C PRO A 443 0.82 2.25 6.57
N ASP A 444 1.63 1.31 6.09
CA ASP A 444 1.80 1.02 4.67
C ASP A 444 0.64 0.19 4.11
N ASP A 445 0.17 0.59 2.93
CA ASP A 445 -0.95 -0.02 2.22
C ASP A 445 -0.47 -0.77 0.96
N LEU A 446 -1.29 -1.72 0.48
CA LEU A 446 -1.04 -2.44 -0.78
C LEU A 446 -2.02 -1.95 -1.83
N LEU A 447 -1.55 -1.32 -2.90
CA LEU A 447 -2.44 -0.90 -3.99
C LEU A 447 -2.65 -2.05 -4.99
N LEU A 448 -3.91 -2.35 -5.35
CA LEU A 448 -4.27 -3.32 -6.39
C LEU A 448 -4.94 -2.66 -7.58
N LEU A 449 -4.37 -2.83 -8.76
CA LEU A 449 -4.87 -2.26 -9.99
C LEU A 449 -5.26 -3.39 -10.95
N PRO A 450 -6.55 -3.59 -11.24
CA PRO A 450 -6.96 -4.54 -12.27
C PRO A 450 -6.71 -3.96 -13.67
N SER A 451 -6.39 -4.83 -14.63
CA SER A 451 -6.31 -4.49 -16.05
C SER A 451 -7.68 -4.06 -16.61
N ARG A 452 -7.70 -3.35 -17.75
CA ARG A 452 -8.95 -2.87 -18.37
C ARG A 452 -9.80 -4.00 -18.93
N ARG A 453 -9.17 -4.95 -19.63
CA ARG A 453 -9.82 -6.18 -20.08
C ARG A 453 -9.79 -7.23 -18.97
N GLY A 454 -10.92 -7.92 -18.78
CA GLY A 454 -11.15 -8.83 -17.65
C GLY A 454 -12.17 -8.34 -16.61
N GLY A 455 -12.61 -7.07 -16.68
CA GLY A 455 -13.87 -6.59 -16.08
C GLY A 455 -14.15 -7.02 -14.64
N GLY A 456 -13.15 -6.96 -13.75
CA GLY A 456 -13.26 -7.44 -12.38
C GLY A 456 -14.40 -6.77 -11.60
N GLN A 457 -15.50 -7.48 -11.34
CA GLN A 457 -16.42 -7.09 -10.27
C GLN A 457 -15.72 -7.36 -8.95
N ILE A 458 -15.84 -6.44 -8.00
CA ILE A 458 -15.19 -6.56 -6.71
C ILE A 458 -16.25 -6.73 -5.64
N ALA A 459 -16.14 -7.79 -4.86
CA ALA A 459 -17.09 -8.12 -3.82
C ALA A 459 -16.38 -8.59 -2.56
N ARG A 460 -17.04 -8.41 -1.41
CA ARG A 460 -16.58 -8.96 -0.14
C ARG A 460 -17.22 -10.32 0.10
N SER A 461 -16.40 -11.33 0.40
CA SER A 461 -16.90 -12.65 0.80
C SER A 461 -17.44 -12.63 2.23
N ALA A 462 -18.34 -13.57 2.55
CA ALA A 462 -18.83 -13.78 3.92
C ALA A 462 -17.71 -14.13 4.93
N GLY A 463 -16.56 -14.60 4.44
CA GLY A 463 -15.36 -14.92 5.24
C GLY A 463 -14.38 -13.77 5.41
N GLY A 464 -14.71 -12.55 4.97
CA GLY A 464 -13.85 -11.37 5.15
C GLY A 464 -12.80 -11.15 4.04
N CYS A 465 -12.59 -12.11 3.15
CA CYS A 465 -11.71 -11.95 1.97
C CYS A 465 -12.39 -11.12 0.88
N TRP A 466 -11.58 -10.42 0.10
CA TRP A 466 -12.03 -9.66 -1.08
C TRP A 466 -11.85 -10.46 -2.34
N LEU A 467 -12.83 -10.33 -3.22
CA LEU A 467 -13.02 -11.15 -4.40
C LEU A 467 -12.98 -10.24 -5.63
N VAL A 468 -12.06 -10.48 -6.56
CA VAL A 468 -12.11 -9.90 -7.90
C VAL A 468 -12.59 -10.98 -8.86
N THR A 469 -13.67 -10.74 -9.58
CA THR A 469 -14.32 -11.71 -10.48
C THR A 469 -14.38 -11.23 -11.93
N CYS A 470 -13.87 -12.04 -12.86
CA CYS A 470 -14.07 -11.77 -14.30
C CYS A 470 -15.51 -12.11 -14.75
N PRO A 471 -16.10 -11.36 -15.68
CA PRO A 471 -17.39 -11.69 -16.28
C PRO A 471 -17.33 -13.05 -17.01
N ALA A 472 -18.39 -13.83 -16.92
CA ALA A 472 -18.42 -15.23 -17.38
C ALA A 472 -18.37 -15.41 -18.92
N ALA A 473 -18.39 -14.33 -19.71
CA ALA A 473 -18.65 -14.37 -21.16
C ALA A 473 -17.39 -14.45 -22.07
N GLU A 474 -16.17 -14.52 -21.53
CA GLU A 474 -14.94 -14.57 -22.34
C GLU A 474 -14.47 -16.02 -22.63
N GLU A 475 -14.07 -16.31 -23.88
CA GLU A 475 -13.61 -17.63 -24.37
C GLU A 475 -12.32 -18.12 -23.70
N THR A 476 -11.49 -17.19 -23.18
CA THR A 476 -10.38 -17.50 -22.29
C THR A 476 -10.48 -16.64 -21.02
N LYS A 477 -10.57 -17.28 -19.85
CA LYS A 477 -10.69 -16.59 -18.56
C LYS A 477 -9.29 -16.21 -18.07
N ARG A 478 -8.78 -15.07 -18.53
CA ARG A 478 -7.50 -14.48 -18.08
C ARG A 478 -7.77 -13.22 -17.24
N LEU A 479 -6.97 -13.02 -16.20
CA LEU A 479 -6.98 -11.82 -15.37
C LEU A 479 -5.53 -11.37 -15.14
N ALA A 480 -5.28 -10.07 -15.25
CA ALA A 480 -4.02 -9.47 -14.83
C ALA A 480 -4.26 -8.35 -13.82
N VAL A 481 -3.50 -8.34 -12.74
CA VAL A 481 -3.48 -7.27 -11.73
C VAL A 481 -2.06 -6.79 -11.46
N GLN A 482 -1.92 -5.52 -11.11
CA GLN A 482 -0.70 -4.97 -10.54
C GLN A 482 -0.90 -4.74 -9.04
N LEU A 483 0.07 -5.17 -8.25
CA LEU A 483 0.22 -4.90 -6.83
C LEU A 483 1.46 -4.04 -6.60
N ARG A 484 1.42 -3.18 -5.58
CA ARG A 484 2.59 -2.44 -5.12
C ARG A 484 2.43 -1.99 -3.67
N VAL A 485 3.55 -1.85 -2.96
CA VAL A 485 3.56 -1.05 -1.73
C VAL A 485 3.25 0.38 -2.12
N TYR A 486 2.22 0.93 -1.50
CA TYR A 486 1.72 2.26 -1.81
C TYR A 486 2.36 3.26 -0.82
N PRO A 487 3.10 4.27 -1.31
CA PRO A 487 3.74 5.25 -0.44
C PRO A 487 2.70 5.98 0.42
N ARG A 488 2.97 6.06 1.73
CA ARG A 488 2.10 6.61 2.80
C ARG A 488 1.48 7.99 2.57
N ASN A 489 2.03 8.75 1.62
CA ASN A 489 1.67 10.14 1.38
C ASN A 489 0.56 10.33 0.34
N LEU A 490 0.01 9.24 -0.22
CA LEU A 490 -0.80 9.31 -1.43
C LEU A 490 -2.23 8.76 -1.29
N ASP A 491 -2.88 8.87 -0.13
CA ASP A 491 -4.20 8.26 0.08
C ASP A 491 -5.36 8.85 -0.77
N SER A 492 -5.08 9.74 -1.73
CA SER A 492 -6.07 10.33 -2.65
C SER A 492 -6.35 9.52 -3.91
N PRO A 493 -7.63 9.40 -4.36
CA PRO A 493 -7.95 8.87 -5.68
C PRO A 493 -7.18 9.61 -6.77
N SER A 494 -6.97 10.92 -6.63
CA SER A 494 -6.16 11.72 -7.56
C SER A 494 -4.67 11.34 -7.58
N LEU A 495 -4.17 10.73 -6.51
CA LEU A 495 -2.77 10.27 -6.38
C LEU A 495 -2.60 8.79 -6.77
N VAL A 496 -3.68 8.01 -6.69
CA VAL A 496 -3.75 6.65 -7.26
C VAL A 496 -3.91 6.70 -8.78
N GLU A 497 -4.66 7.69 -9.28
CA GLU A 497 -5.04 7.83 -10.68
C GLU A 497 -3.84 7.78 -11.65
N PRO A 498 -2.67 8.42 -11.38
CA PRO A 498 -1.49 8.27 -12.21
C PRO A 498 -1.05 6.80 -12.36
N PHE A 499 -1.04 6.02 -11.29
CA PHE A 499 -0.67 4.59 -11.33
C PHE A 499 -1.72 3.75 -12.05
N LEU A 500 -3.00 4.03 -11.79
CA LEU A 500 -4.09 3.37 -12.50
C LEU A 500 -3.98 3.62 -14.01
N ARG A 501 -3.79 4.89 -14.41
CA ARG A 501 -3.68 5.26 -15.82
C ARG A 501 -2.41 4.74 -16.46
N ASP A 502 -1.29 4.75 -15.75
CA ASP A 502 -0.04 4.16 -16.20
C ASP A 502 -0.22 2.67 -16.56
N TYR A 503 -0.95 1.92 -15.73
CA TYR A 503 -1.19 0.50 -15.96
C TYR A 503 -2.30 0.21 -16.98
N GLN A 504 -3.42 0.96 -16.93
CA GLN A 504 -4.60 0.73 -17.77
C GLN A 504 -4.58 1.45 -19.12
N GLN A 505 -3.71 2.44 -19.28
CA GLN A 505 -3.54 3.23 -20.50
C GLN A 505 -2.03 3.39 -20.76
N PRO A 506 -1.31 2.28 -20.97
CA PRO A 506 0.13 2.32 -21.14
C PRO A 506 0.50 3.20 -22.34
N ALA A 507 1.65 3.85 -22.23
CA ALA A 507 2.23 4.66 -23.30
C ALA A 507 2.39 3.85 -24.59
N ARG A 508 2.22 4.49 -25.75
CA ARG A 508 2.49 3.83 -27.04
C ARG A 508 3.98 3.80 -27.32
N ILE A 509 4.42 2.73 -27.96
CA ILE A 509 5.80 2.58 -28.44
C ILE A 509 5.88 2.55 -29.96
N GLU A 510 6.94 3.13 -30.51
CA GLU A 510 7.34 2.96 -31.91
C GLU A 510 8.67 2.20 -31.96
N VAL A 511 8.76 1.21 -32.85
CA VAL A 511 9.96 0.39 -33.02
C VAL A 511 10.58 0.73 -34.37
N ARG A 512 11.82 1.24 -34.40
CA ARG A 512 12.46 1.72 -35.65
C ARG A 512 12.87 0.59 -36.59
N GLU A 513 13.18 -0.58 -36.04
CA GLU A 513 13.59 -1.78 -36.75
C GLU A 513 12.97 -2.96 -36.00
N GLY A 514 12.14 -3.79 -36.63
CA GLY A 514 11.36 -4.82 -35.93
C GLY A 514 9.91 -4.41 -35.69
N HIS A 515 9.27 -4.99 -34.68
CA HIS A 515 7.87 -4.70 -34.33
C HIS A 515 7.60 -4.89 -32.83
N ALA A 516 6.59 -4.19 -32.31
CA ALA A 516 5.97 -4.52 -31.04
C ALA A 516 5.20 -5.83 -31.18
N VAL A 517 5.29 -6.69 -30.17
CA VAL A 517 4.59 -7.99 -30.14
C VAL A 517 3.28 -7.79 -29.39
N THR A 518 2.16 -8.07 -30.04
CA THR A 518 0.80 -7.81 -29.53
C THR A 518 -0.01 -9.09 -29.32
N ASP A 519 0.62 -10.26 -29.42
CA ASP A 519 -0.01 -11.59 -29.34
C ASP A 519 0.59 -12.45 -28.21
N GLU A 520 1.37 -11.85 -27.30
CA GLU A 520 1.88 -12.53 -26.11
C GLU A 520 0.73 -12.85 -25.15
N ALA A 521 0.80 -13.98 -24.46
CA ALA A 521 -0.32 -14.46 -23.63
C ALA A 521 -0.75 -13.50 -22.51
N GLY A 522 0.14 -12.62 -22.07
CA GLY A 522 -0.13 -11.61 -21.04
C GLY A 522 -0.49 -10.22 -21.57
N ASP A 523 -0.53 -10.01 -22.88
CA ASP A 523 -1.09 -8.83 -23.54
C ASP A 523 -2.58 -9.10 -23.81
N LEU A 524 -3.45 -8.59 -22.93
CA LEU A 524 -4.86 -8.96 -22.89
C LEU A 524 -5.69 -8.16 -23.90
N ASP A 525 -5.23 -6.96 -24.27
CA ASP A 525 -5.94 -6.07 -25.20
C ASP A 525 -5.27 -5.87 -26.57
N ALA A 526 -4.12 -6.53 -26.77
CA ALA A 526 -3.30 -6.52 -27.98
C ALA A 526 -2.76 -5.14 -28.34
N ASP A 527 -2.47 -4.30 -27.34
CA ASP A 527 -1.90 -2.96 -27.52
C ASP A 527 -0.36 -2.93 -27.54
N GLY A 528 0.29 -4.07 -27.28
CA GLY A 528 1.75 -4.23 -27.23
C GLY A 528 2.35 -4.06 -25.84
N TYR A 529 1.53 -3.78 -24.83
CA TYR A 529 1.89 -3.81 -23.42
C TYR A 529 1.35 -5.08 -22.77
N ASN A 530 2.24 -5.90 -22.24
CA ASN A 530 1.87 -7.14 -21.56
C ASN A 530 1.49 -6.82 -20.11
N GLU A 531 0.20 -6.78 -19.78
CA GLU A 531 -0.30 -6.49 -18.43
C GLU A 531 0.09 -7.56 -17.41
N GLY A 532 0.23 -8.82 -17.84
CA GLY A 532 0.66 -9.93 -16.97
C GLY A 532 2.12 -9.83 -16.52
N GLU A 533 2.99 -9.25 -17.34
CA GLU A 533 4.41 -9.04 -17.05
C GLU A 533 4.77 -7.58 -16.73
N GLY A 534 3.87 -6.63 -16.97
CA GLY A 534 4.12 -5.20 -16.79
C GLY A 534 5.20 -4.62 -17.72
N CYS A 535 5.32 -5.11 -18.95
CA CYS A 535 6.37 -4.67 -19.88
C CYS A 535 5.92 -4.60 -21.33
N TYR A 536 6.59 -3.77 -22.12
CA TYR A 536 6.46 -3.79 -23.58
C TYR A 536 7.28 -4.92 -24.17
N VAL A 537 6.78 -5.57 -25.21
CA VAL A 537 7.51 -6.65 -25.88
C VAL A 537 7.87 -6.24 -27.31
N VAL A 538 9.15 -6.33 -27.64
CA VAL A 538 9.69 -5.90 -28.94
C VAL A 538 10.49 -7.03 -29.56
N ARG A 539 10.21 -7.37 -30.82
CA ARG A 539 10.88 -8.46 -31.53
C ARG A 539 11.70 -7.93 -32.72
N ARG A 540 12.93 -8.44 -32.85
CA ARG A 540 13.89 -8.10 -33.90
C ARG A 540 14.21 -6.60 -33.98
N GLY A 541 14.10 -5.92 -32.84
CA GLY A 541 14.39 -4.50 -32.73
C GLY A 541 15.41 -4.16 -31.67
N ARG A 542 16.07 -3.02 -31.86
CA ARG A 542 17.10 -2.50 -30.96
C ARG A 542 16.86 -1.06 -30.53
N THR A 543 15.93 -0.37 -31.17
CA THR A 543 15.57 1.01 -30.84
C THR A 543 14.06 1.13 -30.67
N VAL A 544 13.66 1.60 -29.50
CA VAL A 544 12.26 1.82 -29.11
C VAL A 544 12.11 3.29 -28.75
N VAL A 545 11.11 3.92 -29.32
CA VAL A 545 10.69 5.27 -28.98
C VAL A 545 9.42 5.13 -28.13
N LEU A 546 9.48 5.57 -26.89
CA LEU A 546 8.33 5.57 -25.99
C LEU A 546 7.74 6.97 -25.93
N HIS A 547 6.43 7.05 -26.18
CA HIS A 547 5.65 8.29 -26.14
C HIS A 547 4.70 8.24 -24.95
N ALA A 548 5.06 8.93 -23.86
CA ALA A 548 4.27 8.89 -22.61
C ALA A 548 2.80 9.30 -22.85
N GLY A 549 2.56 10.20 -23.80
CA GLY A 549 1.22 10.62 -24.15
C GLY A 549 0.62 11.49 -23.05
N PRO A 550 -0.67 11.33 -22.69
CA PRO A 550 -1.33 12.23 -21.74
C PRO A 550 -1.03 11.92 -20.26
N ASN A 551 -0.39 10.79 -19.95
CA ASN A 551 -0.09 10.37 -18.59
C ASN A 551 1.41 10.10 -18.43
N ASP A 552 1.92 10.20 -17.21
CA ASP A 552 3.27 9.76 -16.88
C ASP A 552 3.42 8.27 -17.14
N ARG A 553 4.58 7.85 -17.66
CA ARG A 553 4.96 6.43 -17.73
C ARG A 553 5.95 6.12 -16.61
N ILE A 554 5.49 5.36 -15.62
CA ILE A 554 6.23 5.11 -14.38
C ILE A 554 7.07 3.85 -14.56
N GLN A 555 8.39 4.03 -14.59
CA GLN A 555 9.38 2.95 -14.57
C GLN A 555 9.15 1.87 -15.63
N PRO A 556 9.05 2.24 -16.93
CA PRO A 556 8.73 1.29 -18.00
C PRO A 556 9.80 0.21 -18.14
N ALA A 557 9.33 -1.02 -18.35
CA ALA A 557 10.16 -2.15 -18.74
C ALA A 557 9.91 -2.54 -20.21
N ILE A 558 10.98 -2.92 -20.92
CA ILE A 558 10.96 -3.34 -22.32
C ILE A 558 11.69 -4.68 -22.44
N LYS A 559 10.94 -5.72 -22.81
CA LYS A 559 11.44 -7.06 -23.15
C LYS A 559 11.76 -7.10 -24.64
N PHE A 560 13.03 -7.18 -24.97
CA PHE A 560 13.53 -7.34 -26.32
C PHE A 560 13.76 -8.81 -26.65
N LEU A 561 13.21 -9.27 -27.79
CA LEU A 561 13.32 -10.64 -28.29
C LEU A 561 14.07 -10.66 -29.62
N ALA A 562 14.95 -11.65 -29.80
CA ALA A 562 15.69 -11.86 -31.05
C ALA A 562 16.43 -10.61 -31.54
N THR A 563 17.10 -9.90 -30.63
CA THR A 563 17.82 -8.66 -30.94
C THR A 563 19.09 -8.89 -31.77
N GLY A 564 19.65 -10.10 -31.71
CA GLY A 564 20.98 -10.42 -32.24
C GLY A 564 22.12 -9.68 -31.53
N VAL A 565 21.87 -9.14 -30.33
CA VAL A 565 22.88 -8.52 -29.48
C VAL A 565 23.57 -9.61 -28.66
N ASN A 566 24.90 -9.62 -28.68
CA ASN A 566 25.69 -10.56 -27.90
C ASN A 566 26.09 -9.92 -26.57
N GLY A 567 25.76 -10.57 -25.44
CA GLY A 567 26.12 -10.08 -24.11
C GLY A 567 25.09 -9.11 -23.52
N ILE A 568 25.50 -8.35 -22.50
CA ILE A 568 24.71 -7.26 -21.92
C ILE A 568 25.12 -5.98 -22.65
N PRO A 569 24.24 -5.36 -23.45
CA PRO A 569 24.57 -4.15 -24.21
C PRO A 569 24.60 -2.91 -23.33
N ASP A 570 25.23 -1.86 -23.84
CA ASP A 570 25.00 -0.51 -23.33
C ASP A 570 23.59 -0.06 -23.74
N VAL A 571 22.82 0.45 -22.77
CA VAL A 571 21.54 1.08 -23.04
C VAL A 571 21.75 2.57 -23.20
N LEU A 572 21.48 3.07 -24.40
CA LEU A 572 21.46 4.48 -24.71
C LEU A 572 20.04 5.03 -24.50
N VAL A 573 19.92 6.04 -23.66
CA VAL A 573 18.69 6.81 -23.44
C VAL A 573 18.90 8.20 -24.02
N ASN A 574 18.10 8.55 -25.03
CA ASN A 574 18.25 9.81 -25.79
C ASN A 574 19.70 10.02 -26.30
N GLY A 575 20.36 8.92 -26.68
CA GLY A 575 21.73 8.92 -27.22
C GLY A 575 22.86 8.96 -26.17
N LYS A 576 22.55 8.98 -24.87
CA LYS A 576 23.53 8.92 -23.78
C LYS A 576 23.47 7.57 -23.08
N VAL A 577 24.62 7.04 -22.66
CA VAL A 577 24.68 5.79 -21.88
C VAL A 577 23.95 6.01 -20.55
N ALA A 578 22.96 5.18 -20.27
CA ALA A 578 22.23 5.19 -19.01
C ALA A 578 23.11 4.66 -17.88
N GLY A 579 23.11 5.35 -16.74
CA GLY A 579 23.80 4.87 -15.55
C GLY A 579 23.05 3.69 -14.89
N GLU A 580 23.78 2.88 -14.13
CA GLU A 580 23.20 1.74 -13.38
C GLU A 580 22.14 2.15 -12.35
N GLY A 581 22.14 3.42 -11.92
CA GLY A 581 21.12 3.98 -11.02
C GLY A 581 19.79 4.30 -11.72
N SER A 582 19.81 4.52 -13.03
CA SER A 582 18.63 4.91 -13.82
C SER A 582 18.09 3.75 -14.65
N CYS A 583 18.91 2.74 -14.94
CA CYS A 583 18.52 1.61 -15.79
C CYS A 583 19.07 0.28 -15.28
N ARG A 584 18.24 -0.76 -15.34
CA ARG A 584 18.63 -2.15 -15.13
C ARG A 584 18.48 -2.94 -16.40
N VAL A 585 19.53 -3.69 -16.73
CA VAL A 585 19.56 -4.56 -17.90
C VAL A 585 19.81 -5.97 -17.44
N SER A 586 19.02 -6.90 -17.95
CA SER A 586 19.16 -8.32 -17.63
C SER A 586 18.98 -9.16 -18.89
N ARG A 587 19.71 -10.27 -18.95
CA ARG A 587 19.53 -11.28 -20.00
C ARG A 587 18.58 -12.35 -19.50
N LEU A 588 17.49 -12.55 -20.22
CA LEU A 588 16.42 -13.50 -19.85
C LEU A 588 16.61 -14.88 -20.48
N GLY A 589 17.49 -14.98 -21.49
CA GLY A 589 17.77 -16.20 -22.22
C GLY A 589 18.81 -15.98 -23.31
N ALA A 590 18.95 -16.94 -24.22
CA ALA A 590 19.92 -16.82 -25.32
C ALA A 590 19.71 -15.55 -26.16
N ASP A 591 18.46 -15.22 -26.49
CA ASP A 591 18.13 -14.12 -27.42
C ASP A 591 17.17 -13.07 -26.84
N SER A 592 17.04 -13.02 -25.51
CA SER A 592 16.09 -12.13 -24.84
C SER A 592 16.77 -11.24 -23.81
N LEU A 593 16.46 -9.94 -23.85
CA LEU A 593 16.96 -8.92 -22.94
C LEU A 593 15.79 -8.18 -22.31
N LEU A 594 15.93 -7.82 -21.04
CA LEU A 594 15.04 -6.90 -20.34
C LEU A 594 15.78 -5.61 -20.07
N VAL A 595 15.17 -4.49 -20.44
CA VAL A 595 15.58 -3.15 -20.04
C VAL A 595 14.50 -2.59 -19.15
N HIS A 596 14.84 -2.28 -17.90
CA HIS A 596 13.94 -1.65 -16.94
C HIS A 596 14.48 -0.25 -16.62
N TRP A 597 13.72 0.76 -17.02
CA TRP A 597 14.00 2.15 -16.69
C TRP A 597 13.47 2.45 -15.29
N LEU A 598 14.31 2.98 -14.41
CA LEU A 598 13.98 3.18 -12.99
C LEU A 598 13.39 4.57 -12.70
N GLU A 599 13.33 5.45 -13.70
CA GLU A 599 12.77 6.79 -13.58
C GLU A 599 11.38 6.89 -14.24
N THR A 600 10.65 7.96 -13.95
CA THR A 600 9.38 8.28 -14.62
C THR A 600 9.66 9.01 -15.92
N VAL A 601 8.95 8.66 -16.99
CA VAL A 601 8.89 9.44 -18.23
C VAL A 601 7.67 10.37 -18.12
N PRO A 602 7.85 11.69 -18.00
CA PRO A 602 6.74 12.62 -17.79
C PRO A 602 5.74 12.64 -18.96
N ALA A 603 4.49 12.96 -18.65
CA ALA A 603 3.43 13.16 -19.64
C ALA A 603 3.87 14.18 -20.71
N GLY A 604 3.55 13.87 -21.96
CA GLY A 604 3.91 14.67 -23.13
C GLY A 604 5.35 14.48 -23.62
N GLU A 605 6.22 13.80 -22.85
CA GLU A 605 7.59 13.56 -23.27
C GLU A 605 7.75 12.33 -24.16
N ARG A 606 8.90 12.31 -24.85
CA ARG A 606 9.35 11.22 -25.70
C ARG A 606 10.76 10.82 -25.29
N ILE A 607 10.96 9.53 -25.05
CA ILE A 607 12.27 8.96 -24.72
C ILE A 607 12.64 7.90 -25.76
N VAL A 608 13.92 7.85 -26.13
CA VAL A 608 14.45 6.88 -27.09
C VAL A 608 15.40 5.94 -26.37
N PHE A 609 15.06 4.65 -26.34
CA PHE A 609 15.90 3.56 -25.84
C PHE A 609 16.58 2.87 -27.02
N SER A 610 17.90 2.74 -26.98
CA SER A 610 18.68 2.02 -28.00
C SER A 610 19.68 1.06 -27.35
N LEU A 611 19.76 -0.17 -27.86
CA LEU A 611 20.75 -1.17 -27.46
C LEU A 611 21.99 -1.06 -28.35
N ARG A 612 23.18 -0.92 -27.75
CA ARG A 612 24.46 -0.86 -28.48
C ARG A 612 25.40 -2.00 -28.15
#